data_AF-A0AAP3G9M2-F1
#
_entry.id   AF-A0AAP3G9M2-F1
#
_cell.length_a   1.000
_cell.length_b   1.000
_cell.length_c   1.000
_cell.angle_alpha   90.00
_cell.angle_beta   90.00
_cell.angle_gamma   90.00
#
_symmetry.space_group_name_H-M   'P 1'
#
loop_
_entity.id
_entity.type
_entity.pdbx_description
1 polymer ?
#
loop_
_entity_poly.entity_id
_entity_poly.type
_entity_poly.pdbx_seq_one_letter_code
_entity_poly.pdbx_strand_id
1 'polypeptide(L)'
;MIEIGIVIAVVMASGAWLKGRSWFPNDYIPLAIVVMAVAYNAINALLFGGDLLEAGKLAFIEATAAIGIHSGVKNSFQKEDVE
;
A
#
# COMPACT_ATOMS: atom_id res chain seq x y z
N MET A 1 -2.48 -5.78 18.33
CA MET A 1 -2.32 -6.38 16.98
C MET A 1 -3.05 -5.44 16.03
N ILE A 2 -2.36 -4.76 15.13
CA ILE A 2 -3.04 -3.94 14.11
C ILE A 2 -3.70 -4.92 13.14
N GLU A 3 -4.98 -4.73 12.87
CA GLU A 3 -5.69 -5.55 11.89
C GLU A 3 -5.15 -5.26 10.49
N ILE A 4 -4.85 -6.33 9.75
CA ILE A 4 -4.33 -6.30 8.38
C ILE A 4 -5.14 -5.36 7.45
N GLY A 5 -6.45 -5.26 7.69
CA GLY A 5 -7.35 -4.39 6.94
C GLY A 5 -7.07 -2.90 7.15
N ILE A 6 -6.61 -2.49 8.33
CA ILE A 6 -6.30 -1.08 8.63
C ILE A 6 -5.08 -0.64 7.83
N VAL A 7 -4.02 -1.45 7.80
CA VAL A 7 -2.80 -1.09 7.06
C VAL A 7 -3.08 -1.01 5.57
N ILE A 8 -3.83 -1.98 5.01
CA ILE A 8 -4.27 -1.94 3.60
C ILE A 8 -5.06 -0.66 3.32
N ALA A 9 -6.03 -0.30 4.17
CA ALA A 9 -6.84 0.90 3.98
C ALA A 9 -5.98 2.19 3.99
N VAL A 10 -5.07 2.32 4.95
CA VAL A 10 -4.18 3.49 5.07
C VAL A 10 -3.24 3.61 3.87
N VAL A 11 -2.63 2.49 3.46
CA VAL A 11 -1.69 2.47 2.34
C VAL A 11 -2.42 2.74 1.02
N MET A 12 -3.64 2.22 0.83
CA MET A 12 -4.49 2.52 -0.32
C MET A 12 -4.91 3.98 -0.38
N ALA A 13 -5.36 4.56 0.73
CA ALA A 13 -5.71 5.96 0.82
C ALA A 13 -4.50 6.86 0.50
N SER A 14 -3.32 6.49 1.00
CA SER A 14 -2.07 7.20 0.71
C SER A 14 -1.67 7.09 -0.76
N GLY A 15 -1.77 5.90 -1.36
CA GLY A 15 -1.51 5.70 -2.79
C GLY A 15 -2.47 6.48 -3.69
N ALA A 16 -3.76 6.53 -3.33
CA ALA A 16 -4.76 7.35 -4.04
C ALA A 16 -4.48 8.85 -3.91
N TRP A 17 -4.06 9.31 -2.73
CA TRP A 17 -3.66 10.69 -2.51
C TRP A 17 -2.41 11.07 -3.33
N LEU A 18 -1.41 10.19 -3.39
CA LEU A 18 -0.20 10.38 -4.20
C LEU A 18 -0.52 10.47 -5.71
N LYS A 19 -1.46 9.66 -6.21
CA LYS A 19 -1.92 9.69 -7.61
C LYS A 19 -2.46 11.07 -8.05
N GLY A 20 -3.05 11.83 -7.11
CA GLY A 20 -3.59 13.16 -7.39
C GLY A 20 -2.53 14.27 -7.43
N ARG A 21 -1.24 13.96 -7.26
CA ARG A 21 -0.17 14.96 -7.16
C ARG A 21 0.68 15.00 -8.43
N SER A 22 0.74 16.16 -9.06
CA SER A 22 1.55 16.39 -10.27
C SER A 22 3.06 16.18 -10.06
N TRP A 23 3.55 16.27 -8.82
CA TRP A 23 4.96 16.12 -8.48
C TRP A 23 5.36 14.66 -8.17
N PHE A 24 4.41 13.76 -7.98
CA PHE A 24 4.69 12.36 -7.65
C PHE A 24 4.43 11.46 -8.87
N PRO A 25 5.47 10.83 -9.45
CA PRO A 25 5.26 10.00 -10.63
C PRO A 25 4.41 8.78 -10.29
N ASN A 26 3.37 8.54 -11.10
CA ASN A 26 2.44 7.42 -10.90
C ASN A 26 3.14 6.05 -10.90
N ASP A 27 4.25 5.93 -11.63
CA ASP A 27 5.03 4.69 -11.73
C ASP A 27 5.68 4.29 -10.40
N TYR A 28 5.85 5.24 -9.47
CA TYR A 28 6.42 4.98 -8.14
C TYR A 28 5.36 4.69 -7.06
N ILE A 29 4.06 4.79 -7.38
CA ILE A 29 3.00 4.52 -6.40
C ILE A 29 3.07 3.07 -5.85
N PRO A 30 3.28 2.02 -6.65
CA PRO A 30 3.44 0.66 -6.13
C PRO A 30 4.63 0.53 -5.16
N LEU A 31 5.75 1.18 -5.47
CA LEU A 31 6.92 1.18 -4.60
C LEU A 31 6.64 1.92 -3.28
N ALA A 32 5.97 3.07 -3.34
CA ALA A 32 5.57 3.81 -2.15
C ALA A 32 4.62 2.99 -1.25
N ILE A 33 3.68 2.26 -1.84
CA ILE A 33 2.77 1.34 -1.14
C ILE A 33 3.57 0.29 -0.34
N VAL A 34 4.57 -0.34 -0.95
CA VAL A 34 5.44 -1.32 -0.30
C VAL A 34 6.21 -0.69 0.86
N VAL A 35 6.86 0.45 0.63
CA VAL A 35 7.65 1.13 1.67
C VAL A 35 6.78 1.53 2.86
N MET A 36 5.58 2.05 2.61
CA MET A 36 4.63 2.41 3.66
C MET A 36 4.16 1.20 4.46
N ALA A 37 3.77 0.10 3.80
CA ALA A 37 3.35 -1.12 4.48
C ALA A 37 4.47 -1.69 5.37
N VAL A 38 5.71 -1.72 4.86
CA VAL A 38 6.88 -2.15 5.65
C VAL A 38 7.12 -1.23 6.84
N ALA A 39 7.06 0.09 6.64
CA ALA A 39 7.26 1.05 7.71
C ALA A 39 6.20 0.92 8.81
N TYR A 40 4.92 0.82 8.45
CA TYR A 40 3.83 0.66 9.42
C TYR A 40 3.99 -0.62 10.25
N ASN A 41 4.28 -1.75 9.62
CA ASN A 41 4.46 -3.01 10.33
C ASN A 41 5.71 -3.03 11.19
N ALA A 42 6.83 -2.48 10.69
CA ALA A 42 8.06 -2.38 11.47
C ALA A 42 7.87 -1.46 12.70
N ILE A 43 7.22 -0.30 12.54
CA ILE A 43 6.90 0.60 13.66
C ILE A 43 5.99 -0.12 14.66
N ASN A 44 4.97 -0.82 14.19
CA ASN A 44 4.05 -1.56 15.05
C ASN A 44 4.77 -2.68 15.82
N ALA A 45 5.64 -3.45 15.16
CA ALA A 45 6.46 -4.47 15.81
C ALA A 45 7.38 -3.86 16.87
N LEU A 46 8.05 -2.74 16.58
CA LEU A 46 8.93 -2.07 17.54
C LEU A 46 8.19 -1.51 18.76
N LEU A 47 7.00 -0.93 18.57
CA LEU A 47 6.23 -0.32 19.66
C LEU A 47 5.54 -1.33 20.57
N PHE A 48 5.18 -2.50 20.04
CA PHE A 48 4.42 -3.51 20.79
C PHE A 48 5.20 -4.81 21.04
N GLY A 49 6.52 -4.80 20.83
CA GLY A 49 7.40 -5.95 21.12
C GLY A 49 7.18 -7.15 20.19
N GLY A 50 6.74 -6.91 18.96
CA GLY A 50 6.53 -7.94 17.94
C GLY A 50 7.80 -8.35 17.19
N ASP A 51 7.74 -9.47 16.48
CA ASP A 51 8.84 -9.97 15.63
C ASP A 51 8.89 -9.20 14.30
N LEU A 52 10.04 -8.58 14.00
CA LEU A 52 10.28 -7.86 12.74
C LEU A 52 10.22 -8.77 11.50
N LEU A 53 10.57 -10.05 11.63
CA LEU A 53 10.48 -11.01 10.54
C LEU A 53 9.02 -11.33 10.21
N GLU A 54 8.18 -11.49 11.24
CA GLU A 54 6.75 -11.71 11.08
C GLU A 54 6.06 -10.45 10.53
N ALA A 55 6.43 -9.27 11.04
CA ALA A 55 5.98 -7.98 10.54
C ALA A 55 6.34 -7.76 9.06
N GLY A 56 7.54 -8.19 8.62
CA GLY A 56 7.94 -8.13 7.21
C GLY A 56 7.09 -9.02 6.31
N LYS A 57 6.73 -10.23 6.76
CA LYS A 57 5.83 -11.13 6.01
C LYS A 57 4.43 -10.53 5.88
N LEU A 58 3.90 -9.96 6.96
CA LEU A 58 2.60 -9.28 6.95
C LEU A 58 2.61 -8.07 6.01
N ALA A 59 3.64 -7.22 6.11
CA ALA A 59 3.80 -6.07 5.23
C ALA A 59 3.81 -6.46 3.74
N PHE A 60 4.45 -7.59 3.39
CA PHE A 60 4.47 -8.08 2.02
C PHE A 60 3.07 -8.47 1.52
N ILE A 61 2.30 -9.17 2.36
CA ILE A 61 0.91 -9.57 2.04
C ILE A 61 0.04 -8.32 1.86
N GLU A 62 0.12 -7.37 2.78
CA GLU A 62 -0.64 -6.11 2.74
C GLU A 62 -0.28 -5.26 1.53
N ALA A 63 1.01 -5.11 1.23
CA ALA A 63 1.46 -4.37 0.06
C ALA A 63 1.00 -5.04 -1.24
N THR A 64 1.09 -6.37 -1.33
CA THR A 64 0.63 -7.12 -2.51
C THR A 64 -0.88 -6.99 -2.69
N ALA A 65 -1.66 -7.08 -1.61
CA ALA A 65 -3.11 -6.87 -1.63
C ALA A 65 -3.44 -5.43 -2.08
N ALA A 66 -2.77 -4.42 -1.51
CA ALA A 66 -2.97 -3.03 -1.87
C ALA A 66 -2.59 -2.75 -3.34
N ILE A 67 -1.46 -3.28 -3.83
CA ILE A 67 -1.09 -3.16 -5.25
C ILE A 67 -2.10 -3.85 -6.14
N GLY A 68 -2.58 -5.04 -5.76
CA GLY A 68 -3.60 -5.78 -6.50
C GLY A 68 -4.91 -4.99 -6.61
N ILE A 69 -5.37 -4.41 -5.51
CA ILE A 69 -6.55 -3.54 -5.48
C ILE A 69 -6.30 -2.28 -6.31
N HIS A 70 -5.14 -1.63 -6.17
CA HIS A 70 -4.78 -0.42 -6.93
C HIS A 70 -4.75 -0.68 -8.44
N SER A 71 -4.12 -1.78 -8.85
CA SER A 71 -4.03 -2.20 -10.26
C SER A 71 -5.39 -2.62 -10.81
N GLY A 72 -6.19 -3.34 -10.02
CA GLY A 72 -7.57 -3.69 -10.35
C GLY A 72 -8.44 -2.45 -10.54
N VAL A 73 -8.35 -1.48 -9.63
CA VAL A 73 -9.09 -0.20 -9.76
C VAL A 73 -8.63 0.58 -11.01
N LYS A 74 -7.32 0.60 -11.28
CA LYS A 74 -6.79 1.22 -12.50
C LYS A 74 -7.36 0.55 -13.76
N ASN A 75 -7.33 -0.78 -13.85
CA ASN A 75 -7.76 -1.52 -15.04
C ASN A 75 -9.29 -1.67 -15.18
N SER A 76 -10.06 -1.62 -14.09
CA SER A 76 -11.52 -1.79 -14.13
C SER A 76 -12.29 -0.47 -14.21
N PHE A 77 -11.68 0.66 -13.80
CA PHE A 77 -12.33 1.98 -13.83
C PHE A 77 -11.63 3.00 -14.73
N GLN A 78 -10.45 2.72 -15.30
CA GLN A 78 -10.07 3.39 -16.55
C GLN A 78 -11.00 2.86 -17.63
N LYS A 79 -12.06 3.62 -17.93
CA LYS A 79 -12.62 3.58 -19.28
C LYS A 79 -11.45 3.81 -20.23
N GLU A 80 -11.29 2.91 -21.19
CA GLU A 80 -10.57 3.22 -22.42
C GLU A 80 -11.13 4.58 -22.89
N ASP A 81 -10.28 5.61 -22.88
CA ASP A 81 -10.55 6.78 -23.71
C ASP A 81 -10.49 6.23 -25.13
N VAL A 82 -11.68 5.92 -25.65
CA VAL A 82 -11.90 5.55 -27.05
C VAL A 82 -11.54 6.79 -27.87
N GLU A 83 -10.35 6.78 -28.45
CA GLU A 83 -10.05 7.53 -29.67
C GLU A 83 -10.27 6.63 -30.89
#